data_AF-A0A1Y1VU59-F1
#
_entry.id   AF-A0A1Y1VU59-F1
#
_cell.length_a   1.000
_cell.length_b   1.000
_cell.length_c   1.000
_cell.angle_alpha   90.00
_cell.angle_beta   90.00
_cell.angle_gamma   90.00
#
_symmetry.space_group_name_H-M   'P 1'
#
loop_
_entity.id
_entity.type
_entity.pdbx_description
1 polymer ?
#
loop_
_entity_poly.entity_id
_entity_poly.type
_entity_poly.pdbx_seq_one_letter_code
_entity_poly.pdbx_strand_id
1 'polypeptide(L)'
;NNNNNNNNNINNNNNNNKNFFTKQLLMNSEIMKLIIKKSLLHPTFDFNSIHFEWLVKAINSFRNYDLMKFLIIKSIHHPTFELNQHQHFNFNTILSLGNQYEFESNLIISIIKFLFHLPSLRIIELIDIIPKTILNIKSITVLKYYFNELINSPKFINDLKKNINLKEIFKSIFRTRRIDFIEFIIDYSIQYLSFFNTSHEEIIKNIFINIDKIKKEKDIKFIIEKIFNHPLIEFNTITIKIILTHLNKINNNNHLSIELIFDKLFENKLLLESNTNNINTNTNTNTNNNNNITIEIEIIETILFSLSKIKNQSLIESIIEKLFNYLNFPYEKSFNIIKDINVIEKILLSCIHHNNLFMAHWIFEKITIISKNASNSNLLFEKLLLYSSKINHLEFMSFLIKKLLNLSSLESFEMNQIDLNTFKTFESSFLSLILNSLIKLNHMKLFQYLIKHQELKDYININNKDKNQEYPLITLCFNKYINDWQIFEYLLDYFDINELDDYGYNILYYCIFKEDISTLKRLIDMGININLPSKNNSNVLEDSPINVEIKLKNTEIILLLISHDKIQLNPLWKKKLNYGNYLFKEDQLLIFLIKKN
;
A
#
# COMPACT_ATOMS: atom_id res chain seq x y z
N ASN A 1 -2.73 -51.63 21.17
CA ASN A 1 -3.40 -51.50 19.85
C ASN A 1 -2.38 -51.09 18.81
N ASN A 2 -1.74 -52.08 18.17
CA ASN A 2 -1.55 -52.13 16.72
C ASN A 2 -0.79 -53.42 16.39
N ASN A 3 -1.58 -54.43 16.02
CA ASN A 3 -1.29 -55.46 15.02
C ASN A 3 -2.53 -56.34 14.96
N ASN A 4 -3.41 -56.02 14.00
CA ASN A 4 -4.32 -56.92 13.31
C ASN A 4 -5.42 -56.09 12.63
N ASN A 5 -5.06 -55.46 11.52
CA ASN A 5 -6.03 -55.20 10.46
C ASN A 5 -5.92 -56.37 9.48
N ASN A 6 -6.81 -57.35 9.64
CA ASN A 6 -7.37 -58.10 8.53
C ASN A 6 -8.70 -58.71 8.97
N ASN A 7 -9.77 -58.27 8.28
CA ASN A 7 -11.08 -58.87 8.08
C ASN A 7 -11.61 -59.82 9.18
N ASN A 8 -12.65 -59.39 9.91
CA ASN A 8 -13.95 -60.07 9.90
C ASN A 8 -15.04 -59.29 10.63
N ASN A 9 -16.22 -59.29 10.01
CA ASN A 9 -17.44 -58.57 10.38
C ASN A 9 -18.24 -59.27 11.49
N ILE A 10 -17.60 -59.64 12.60
CA ILE A 10 -18.27 -60.27 13.76
C ILE A 10 -17.75 -59.68 15.07
N ASN A 11 -18.48 -58.68 15.60
CA ASN A 11 -18.71 -58.38 17.03
C ASN A 11 -18.90 -56.87 17.30
N ASN A 12 -20.13 -56.36 17.13
CA ASN A 12 -20.47 -55.01 17.59
C ASN A 12 -20.81 -54.93 19.10
N ASN A 13 -21.15 -56.04 19.77
CA ASN A 13 -21.51 -56.01 21.20
C ASN A 13 -20.31 -56.04 22.17
N ASN A 14 -19.17 -56.62 21.78
CA ASN A 14 -17.96 -56.62 22.63
C ASN A 14 -17.16 -55.30 22.58
N ASN A 15 -17.36 -54.47 21.54
CA ASN A 15 -16.72 -53.15 21.47
C ASN A 15 -17.37 -52.13 22.41
N ASN A 16 -18.67 -52.25 22.71
CA ASN A 16 -19.35 -51.35 23.65
C ASN A 16 -18.88 -51.56 25.10
N ASN A 17 -18.69 -52.79 25.55
CA ASN A 17 -18.16 -53.06 26.89
C ASN A 17 -16.67 -52.71 27.05
N LYS A 18 -15.86 -52.89 25.98
CA LYS A 18 -14.46 -52.45 25.98
C LYS A 18 -14.32 -50.92 26.00
N ASN A 19 -15.17 -50.19 25.27
CA ASN A 19 -15.21 -48.72 25.32
C ASN A 19 -15.73 -48.19 26.66
N PHE A 20 -16.61 -48.93 27.33
CA PHE A 20 -17.09 -48.56 28.67
C PHE A 20 -15.97 -48.65 29.70
N PHE A 21 -15.23 -49.76 29.71
CA PHE A 21 -14.15 -49.98 30.68
C PHE A 21 -13.00 -48.98 30.51
N THR A 22 -12.57 -48.69 29.28
CA THR A 22 -11.53 -47.67 29.01
C THR A 22 -12.00 -46.28 29.40
N LYS A 23 -13.27 -45.93 29.17
CA LYS A 23 -13.85 -44.64 29.59
C LYS A 23 -13.94 -44.52 31.11
N GLN A 24 -14.32 -45.58 31.82
CA GLN A 24 -14.41 -45.60 33.28
C GLN A 24 -13.02 -45.58 33.95
N LEU A 25 -12.02 -46.26 33.37
CA LEU A 25 -10.64 -46.20 33.84
C LEU A 25 -10.03 -44.81 33.63
N LEU A 26 -10.28 -44.17 32.48
CA LEU A 26 -9.80 -42.82 32.18
C LEU A 26 -10.53 -41.73 32.99
N MET A 27 -11.71 -42.04 33.54
CA MET A 27 -12.38 -41.21 34.54
C MET A 27 -11.75 -41.32 35.93
N ASN A 28 -11.08 -42.43 36.26
CA ASN A 28 -10.35 -42.54 37.53
C ASN A 28 -8.92 -41.97 37.38
N SER A 29 -8.80 -40.67 37.55
CA SER A 29 -7.55 -39.93 37.37
C SER A 29 -6.40 -40.47 38.22
N GLU A 30 -6.66 -40.94 39.44
CA GLU A 30 -5.61 -41.40 40.35
C GLU A 30 -5.01 -42.75 39.92
N ILE A 31 -5.83 -43.68 39.46
CA ILE A 31 -5.34 -44.95 38.89
C ILE A 31 -4.51 -44.67 37.64
N MET A 32 -4.98 -43.78 36.75
CA MET A 32 -4.23 -43.45 35.54
C MET A 32 -2.92 -42.71 35.85
N LYS A 33 -2.90 -41.79 36.83
CA LYS A 33 -1.66 -41.15 37.31
C LYS A 33 -0.68 -42.20 37.84
N LEU A 34 -1.16 -43.20 38.58
CA LEU A 34 -0.32 -44.30 39.08
C LEU A 34 0.25 -45.13 37.92
N ILE A 35 -0.58 -45.49 36.94
CA ILE A 35 -0.15 -46.23 35.74
C ILE A 35 0.92 -45.44 34.99
N ILE A 36 0.66 -44.17 34.66
CA ILE A 36 1.64 -43.30 33.99
C ILE A 36 2.94 -43.24 34.78
N LYS A 37 2.87 -43.02 36.11
CA LYS A 37 4.05 -42.96 36.98
C LYS A 37 4.84 -44.27 36.95
N LYS A 38 4.18 -45.42 36.99
CA LYS A 38 4.83 -46.74 36.96
C LYS A 38 5.41 -47.07 35.59
N SER A 39 4.69 -46.73 34.51
CA SER A 39 5.18 -46.90 33.13
C SER A 39 6.44 -46.07 32.89
N LEU A 40 6.44 -44.80 33.28
CA LEU A 40 7.60 -43.90 33.13
C LEU A 40 8.80 -44.26 34.02
N LEU A 41 8.63 -45.15 35.00
CA LEU A 41 9.74 -45.66 35.83
C LEU A 41 10.23 -47.04 35.36
N HIS A 42 9.59 -47.63 34.36
CA HIS A 42 9.96 -48.96 33.90
C HIS A 42 11.28 -48.90 33.11
N PRO A 43 12.26 -49.79 33.36
CA PRO A 43 13.58 -49.73 32.72
C PRO A 43 13.55 -49.82 31.19
N THR A 44 12.53 -50.46 30.62
CA THR A 44 12.35 -50.61 29.17
C THR A 44 11.44 -49.54 28.56
N PHE A 45 10.99 -48.56 29.35
CA PHE A 45 10.13 -47.51 28.83
C PHE A 45 10.96 -46.56 27.96
N ASP A 46 10.55 -46.43 26.71
CA ASP A 46 11.21 -45.55 25.76
C ASP A 46 10.15 -44.73 25.00
N PHE A 47 10.26 -43.40 25.08
CA PHE A 47 9.39 -42.51 24.32
C PHE A 47 9.55 -42.68 22.81
N ASN A 48 10.69 -43.20 22.34
CA ASN A 48 10.89 -43.51 20.92
C ASN A 48 9.98 -44.65 20.43
N SER A 49 9.42 -45.45 21.36
CA SER A 49 8.49 -46.53 21.04
C SER A 49 7.01 -46.12 21.15
N ILE A 50 6.72 -44.87 21.52
CA ILE A 50 5.37 -44.42 21.89
C ILE A 50 4.97 -43.18 21.09
N HIS A 51 3.79 -43.23 20.46
CA HIS A 51 3.14 -42.05 19.88
C HIS A 51 2.56 -41.15 20.98
N PHE A 52 3.42 -40.32 21.59
CA PHE A 52 3.05 -39.44 22.70
C PHE A 52 1.85 -38.53 22.37
N GLU A 53 1.78 -38.03 21.13
CA GLU A 53 0.64 -37.24 20.65
C GLU A 53 -0.69 -37.96 20.81
N TRP A 54 -0.74 -39.25 20.48
CA TRP A 54 -1.97 -40.04 20.59
C TRP A 54 -2.37 -40.23 22.04
N LEU A 55 -1.40 -40.37 22.94
CA LEU A 55 -1.67 -40.46 24.37
C LEU A 55 -2.27 -39.14 24.89
N VAL A 56 -1.69 -38.01 24.50
CA VAL A 56 -2.22 -36.68 24.86
C VAL A 56 -3.60 -36.45 24.25
N LYS A 57 -3.80 -36.74 22.96
CA LYS A 57 -5.11 -36.63 22.29
C LYS A 57 -6.15 -37.56 22.93
N ALA A 58 -5.76 -38.77 23.32
CA ALA A 58 -6.63 -39.71 24.00
C ALA A 58 -7.10 -39.12 25.33
N ILE A 59 -6.18 -38.70 26.20
CA ILE A 59 -6.55 -38.08 27.49
C ILE A 59 -7.40 -36.82 27.28
N ASN A 60 -7.04 -36.02 26.28
CA ASN A 60 -7.78 -34.81 25.91
C ASN A 60 -9.24 -35.11 25.49
N SER A 61 -9.49 -36.23 24.80
CA SER A 61 -10.84 -36.64 24.41
C SER A 61 -11.75 -36.94 25.60
N PHE A 62 -11.18 -37.24 26.77
CA PHE A 62 -11.90 -37.41 28.04
C PHE A 62 -11.98 -36.13 28.88
N ARG A 63 -11.42 -35.00 28.41
CA ARG A 63 -11.37 -33.72 29.14
C ARG A 63 -10.75 -33.83 30.55
N ASN A 64 -9.83 -34.79 30.74
CA ASN A 64 -9.16 -35.01 32.03
C ASN A 64 -7.85 -34.20 32.09
N TYR A 65 -7.97 -32.92 32.41
CA TYR A 65 -6.86 -31.97 32.35
C TYR A 65 -5.78 -32.22 33.40
N ASP A 66 -6.16 -32.65 34.60
CA ASP A 66 -5.20 -32.99 35.66
C ASP A 66 -4.32 -34.17 35.24
N LEU A 67 -4.91 -35.18 34.59
CA LEU A 67 -4.17 -36.32 34.07
C LEU A 67 -3.26 -35.91 32.92
N MET A 68 -3.72 -35.04 32.02
CA MET A 68 -2.89 -34.51 30.93
C MET A 68 -1.72 -33.67 31.45
N LYS A 69 -1.98 -32.76 32.41
CA LYS A 69 -0.97 -31.99 33.13
C LYS A 69 0.05 -32.90 33.78
N PHE A 70 -0.40 -33.92 34.51
CA PHE A 70 0.47 -34.91 35.13
C PHE A 70 1.31 -35.67 34.12
N LEU A 71 0.70 -36.13 33.02
CA LEU A 71 1.41 -36.84 31.95
C LEU A 71 2.51 -35.96 31.36
N ILE A 72 2.19 -34.73 30.96
CA ILE A 72 3.15 -33.81 30.33
C ILE A 72 4.32 -33.54 31.28
N ILE A 73 4.05 -33.20 32.55
CA ILE A 73 5.09 -32.95 33.56
C ILE A 73 6.01 -34.16 33.71
N LYS A 74 5.45 -35.36 33.87
CA LYS A 74 6.26 -36.55 34.10
C LYS A 74 7.02 -37.00 32.85
N SER A 75 6.43 -36.81 31.67
CA SER A 75 7.04 -37.19 30.40
C SER A 75 8.25 -36.32 30.07
N ILE A 76 8.11 -35.01 30.28
CA ILE A 76 9.17 -34.04 30.02
C ILE A 76 10.43 -34.34 30.84
N HIS A 77 10.31 -34.85 32.05
CA HIS A 77 11.50 -35.18 32.86
C HIS A 77 12.11 -36.56 32.57
N HIS A 78 11.58 -37.31 31.61
CA HIS A 78 12.07 -38.65 31.30
C HIS A 78 13.32 -38.59 30.39
N PRO A 79 14.38 -39.39 30.67
CA PRO A 79 15.64 -39.33 29.90
C PRO A 79 15.50 -39.61 28.41
N THR A 80 14.53 -40.43 28.00
CA THR A 80 14.29 -40.79 26.60
C THR A 80 13.31 -39.87 25.87
N PHE A 81 12.77 -38.84 26.53
CA PHE A 81 11.84 -37.91 25.90
C PHE A 81 12.58 -36.94 24.97
N GLU A 82 12.61 -37.25 23.67
CA GLU A 82 13.15 -36.37 22.63
C GLU A 82 12.05 -35.89 21.67
N LEU A 83 12.02 -34.59 21.35
CA LEU A 83 11.03 -34.02 20.44
C LEU A 83 11.27 -34.34 18.96
N ASN A 84 12.49 -34.75 18.60
CA ASN A 84 12.94 -34.67 17.21
C ASN A 84 12.73 -35.95 16.40
N GLN A 85 12.42 -37.08 17.02
CA GLN A 85 12.45 -38.38 16.33
C GLN A 85 11.07 -38.82 15.78
N HIS A 86 9.97 -38.19 16.20
CA HIS A 86 8.63 -38.60 15.79
C HIS A 86 7.76 -37.42 15.31
N GLN A 87 7.46 -37.46 14.02
CA GLN A 87 6.59 -36.55 13.29
C GLN A 87 5.25 -36.33 14.04
N HIS A 88 4.83 -35.06 14.09
CA HIS A 88 3.50 -34.52 14.43
C HIS A 88 3.22 -33.98 15.84
N PHE A 89 3.95 -34.38 16.90
CA PHE A 89 3.77 -33.70 18.20
C PHE A 89 4.54 -32.37 18.25
N ASN A 90 4.05 -31.40 17.50
CA ASN A 90 4.63 -30.08 17.40
C ASN A 90 4.44 -29.34 18.75
N PHE A 91 5.47 -28.63 19.20
CA PHE A 91 5.45 -27.70 20.34
C PHE A 91 4.18 -26.83 20.40
N ASN A 92 3.65 -26.44 19.23
CA ASN A 92 2.35 -25.78 19.10
C ASN A 92 1.20 -26.50 19.81
N THR A 93 1.17 -27.84 19.78
CA THR A 93 0.13 -28.65 20.39
C THR A 93 0.20 -28.60 21.91
N ILE A 94 1.39 -28.71 22.51
CA ILE A 94 1.53 -28.62 23.98
C ILE A 94 1.09 -27.25 24.48
N LEU A 95 1.49 -26.19 23.78
CA LEU A 95 1.12 -24.83 24.14
C LEU A 95 -0.34 -24.50 23.85
N SER A 96 -0.89 -24.97 22.73
CA SER A 96 -2.29 -24.76 22.41
C SER A 96 -3.17 -25.45 23.46
N LEU A 97 -2.83 -26.67 23.87
CA LEU A 97 -3.50 -27.38 24.95
C LEU A 97 -3.32 -26.64 26.28
N GLY A 98 -2.10 -26.21 26.61
CA GLY A 98 -1.84 -25.45 27.84
C GLY A 98 -2.66 -24.16 27.93
N ASN A 99 -2.82 -23.46 26.81
CA ASN A 99 -3.64 -22.24 26.74
C ASN A 99 -5.15 -22.53 26.71
N GLN A 100 -5.57 -23.55 25.97
CA GLN A 100 -6.97 -23.98 25.90
C GLN A 100 -7.49 -24.39 27.27
N TYR A 101 -6.63 -24.97 28.12
CA TYR A 101 -6.99 -25.51 29.43
C TYR A 101 -6.40 -24.75 30.61
N GLU A 102 -5.97 -23.51 30.38
CA GLU A 102 -5.58 -22.56 31.43
C GLU A 102 -4.56 -23.14 32.41
N PHE A 103 -3.55 -23.84 31.87
CA PHE A 103 -2.42 -24.30 32.67
C PHE A 103 -1.82 -23.13 33.45
N GLU A 104 -1.51 -23.39 34.73
CA GLU A 104 -0.83 -22.42 35.58
C GLU A 104 0.43 -21.91 34.87
N SER A 105 0.69 -20.61 34.96
CA SER A 105 1.83 -19.98 34.30
C SER A 105 3.16 -20.69 34.63
N ASN A 106 3.32 -21.16 35.88
CA ASN A 106 4.51 -21.88 36.35
C ASN A 106 4.72 -23.22 35.63
N LEU A 107 3.65 -23.90 35.25
CA LEU A 107 3.75 -25.13 34.47
C LEU A 107 4.20 -24.82 33.05
N ILE A 108 3.57 -23.84 32.38
CA ILE A 108 3.96 -23.48 31.02
C ILE A 108 5.42 -22.99 31.00
N ILE A 109 5.83 -22.22 32.00
CA ILE A 109 7.23 -21.79 32.22
C ILE A 109 8.16 -23.02 32.34
N SER A 110 7.78 -24.02 33.13
CA SER A 110 8.58 -25.24 33.32
C SER A 110 8.70 -26.05 32.03
N ILE A 111 7.63 -26.12 31.24
CA ILE A 111 7.62 -26.72 29.90
C ILE A 111 8.58 -25.94 28.98
N ILE A 112 8.44 -24.62 28.91
CA ILE A 112 9.31 -23.76 28.10
C ILE A 112 10.78 -23.94 28.50
N LYS A 113 11.09 -23.93 29.79
CA LYS A 113 12.44 -24.10 30.32
C LYS A 113 13.06 -25.43 29.87
N PHE A 114 12.31 -26.51 30.02
CA PHE A 114 12.76 -27.82 29.55
C PHE A 114 13.08 -27.81 28.05
N LEU A 115 12.22 -27.20 27.25
CA LEU A 115 12.36 -27.17 25.80
C LEU A 115 13.62 -26.43 25.34
N PHE A 116 13.94 -25.31 25.97
CA PHE A 116 15.18 -24.57 25.68
C PHE A 116 16.45 -25.37 26.02
N HIS A 117 16.35 -26.35 26.92
CA HIS A 117 17.45 -27.23 27.28
C HIS A 117 17.57 -28.48 26.42
N LEU A 118 16.60 -28.76 25.51
CA LEU A 118 16.70 -29.93 24.65
C LEU A 118 17.90 -29.82 23.69
N PRO A 119 18.81 -30.81 23.65
CA PRO A 119 19.97 -30.81 22.76
C PRO A 119 19.58 -30.70 21.28
N SER A 120 18.50 -31.38 20.91
CA SER A 120 18.08 -31.63 19.54
C SER A 120 17.26 -30.50 18.93
N LEU A 121 16.56 -29.70 19.73
CA LEU A 121 15.65 -28.66 19.25
C LEU A 121 16.40 -27.61 18.41
N ARG A 122 16.05 -27.50 17.12
CA ARG A 122 16.59 -26.44 16.24
C ARG A 122 15.87 -25.14 16.51
N ILE A 123 16.62 -24.06 16.66
CA ILE A 123 16.07 -22.74 16.95
C ILE A 123 15.19 -22.18 15.84
N ILE A 124 15.52 -22.49 14.58
CA ILE A 124 14.67 -22.11 13.44
C ILE A 124 13.24 -22.62 13.62
N GLU A 125 13.08 -23.84 14.13
CA GLU A 125 11.76 -24.42 14.40
C GLU A 125 11.04 -23.65 15.51
N LEU A 126 11.76 -23.24 16.56
CA LEU A 126 11.19 -22.37 17.59
C LEU A 126 10.73 -21.04 16.98
N ILE A 127 11.55 -20.39 16.15
CA ILE A 127 11.26 -19.08 15.53
C ILE A 127 10.03 -19.15 14.62
N ASP A 128 9.89 -20.19 13.79
CA ASP A 128 8.72 -20.36 12.93
C ASP A 128 7.43 -20.60 13.73
N ILE A 129 7.59 -21.11 14.95
CA ILE A 129 6.50 -21.37 15.88
C ILE A 129 6.15 -20.12 16.70
N ILE A 130 7.12 -19.23 16.97
CA ILE A 130 6.93 -17.98 17.73
C ILE A 130 5.63 -17.26 17.33
N PRO A 131 5.36 -16.97 16.03
CA PRO A 131 4.13 -16.29 15.62
C PRO A 131 2.84 -16.95 16.09
N LYS A 132 2.75 -18.28 15.95
CA LYS A 132 1.54 -19.06 16.26
C LYS A 132 1.39 -19.25 17.77
N THR A 133 2.50 -19.51 18.44
CA THR A 133 2.58 -19.72 19.88
C THR A 133 2.25 -18.46 20.67
N ILE A 134 2.89 -17.33 20.34
CA ILE A 134 2.67 -16.07 21.04
C ILE A 134 1.18 -15.70 21.01
N LEU A 135 0.51 -15.85 19.85
CA LEU A 135 -0.89 -15.49 19.70
C LEU A 135 -1.83 -16.28 20.61
N ASN A 136 -1.43 -17.49 21.02
CA ASN A 136 -2.26 -18.34 21.87
C ASN A 136 -2.00 -18.13 23.37
N ILE A 137 -0.84 -17.60 23.77
CA ILE A 137 -0.47 -17.47 25.19
C ILE A 137 -1.22 -16.32 25.87
N LYS A 138 -2.15 -16.68 26.77
CA LYS A 138 -2.94 -15.73 27.57
C LYS A 138 -2.13 -15.06 28.68
N SER A 139 -1.10 -15.69 29.23
CA SER A 139 -0.33 -15.15 30.35
C SER A 139 0.84 -14.26 29.89
N ILE A 140 0.89 -13.01 30.36
CA ILE A 140 2.02 -12.10 30.09
C ILE A 140 3.31 -12.63 30.70
N THR A 141 3.24 -13.21 31.89
CA THR A 141 4.40 -13.74 32.62
C THR A 141 5.05 -14.87 31.83
N VAL A 142 4.24 -15.74 31.22
CA VAL A 142 4.72 -16.82 30.36
C VAL A 142 5.39 -16.26 29.10
N LEU A 143 4.78 -15.24 28.46
CA LEU A 143 5.37 -14.59 27.29
C LEU A 143 6.71 -13.90 27.61
N LYS A 144 6.78 -13.18 28.73
CA LYS A 144 8.03 -12.55 29.22
C LYS A 144 9.10 -13.60 29.47
N TYR A 145 8.76 -14.68 30.17
CA TYR A 145 9.69 -15.78 30.43
C TYR A 145 10.17 -16.44 29.14
N TYR A 146 9.25 -16.73 28.22
CA TYR A 146 9.58 -17.31 26.91
C TYR A 146 10.58 -16.47 26.15
N PHE A 147 10.36 -15.16 26.05
CA PHE A 147 11.29 -14.26 25.37
C PHE A 147 12.64 -14.15 26.08
N ASN A 148 12.63 -14.11 27.41
CA ASN A 148 13.87 -14.03 28.18
C ASN A 148 14.72 -15.31 28.00
N GLU A 149 14.11 -16.49 28.03
CA GLU A 149 14.81 -17.75 27.75
C GLU A 149 15.27 -17.84 26.28
N LEU A 150 14.42 -17.40 25.34
CA LEU A 150 14.77 -17.35 23.93
C LEU A 150 16.06 -16.57 23.72
N ILE A 151 16.13 -15.36 24.26
CA ILE A 151 17.26 -14.45 24.07
C ILE A 151 18.50 -14.91 24.84
N ASN A 152 18.35 -15.41 26.07
CA ASN A 152 19.50 -15.86 26.86
C ASN A 152 20.03 -17.24 26.45
N SER A 153 19.35 -17.97 25.55
CA SER A 153 19.80 -19.27 25.07
C SER A 153 21.06 -19.13 24.21
N PRO A 154 22.22 -19.73 24.59
CA PRO A 154 23.47 -19.62 23.83
C PRO A 154 23.35 -20.12 22.39
N LYS A 155 22.53 -21.17 22.20
CA LYS A 155 22.23 -21.69 20.87
C LYS A 155 21.53 -20.61 20.02
N PHE A 156 20.60 -19.87 20.62
CA PHE A 156 19.81 -18.84 19.93
C PHE A 156 20.70 -17.71 19.44
N ILE A 157 21.68 -17.27 20.23
CA ILE A 157 22.64 -16.21 19.88
C ILE A 157 23.41 -16.53 18.59
N ASN A 158 23.84 -17.78 18.44
CA ASN A 158 24.65 -18.21 17.28
C ASN A 158 23.82 -18.28 15.99
N ASP A 159 22.55 -18.72 16.09
CA ASP A 159 21.64 -18.80 14.94
C ASP A 159 21.04 -17.43 14.57
N LEU A 160 20.80 -16.57 15.57
CA LEU A 160 20.33 -15.19 15.44
C LEU A 160 21.17 -14.37 14.47
N LYS A 161 22.50 -14.43 14.66
CA LYS A 161 23.46 -13.64 13.89
C LYS A 161 23.40 -13.90 12.40
N LYS A 162 22.78 -15.01 11.96
CA LYS A 162 22.78 -15.43 10.56
C LYS A 162 21.47 -15.16 9.84
N ASN A 163 20.28 -15.28 10.46
CA ASN A 163 19.04 -15.45 9.67
C ASN A 163 17.71 -14.92 10.26
N ILE A 164 17.67 -14.21 11.39
CA ILE A 164 16.36 -13.81 11.97
C ILE A 164 15.77 -12.57 11.31
N ASN A 165 14.55 -12.73 10.81
CA ASN A 165 13.73 -11.65 10.30
C ASN A 165 12.95 -10.97 11.43
N LEU A 166 13.57 -9.99 12.11
CA LEU A 166 12.93 -9.18 13.17
C LEU A 166 11.54 -8.67 12.77
N LYS A 167 11.35 -8.34 11.48
CA LYS A 167 10.06 -7.90 10.94
C LYS A 167 8.94 -8.90 11.22
N GLU A 168 9.18 -10.22 11.09
CA GLU A 168 8.16 -11.25 11.35
C GLU A 168 7.90 -11.44 12.85
N ILE A 169 8.92 -11.27 13.69
CA ILE A 169 8.78 -11.27 15.15
C ILE A 169 7.90 -10.10 15.59
N PHE A 170 8.25 -8.86 15.24
CA PHE A 170 7.44 -7.67 15.54
C PHE A 170 6.03 -7.79 14.95
N LYS A 171 5.90 -8.27 13.71
CA LYS A 171 4.59 -8.52 13.08
C LYS A 171 3.72 -9.47 13.87
N SER A 172 4.30 -10.47 14.53
CA SER A 172 3.57 -11.44 15.35
C SER A 172 3.23 -10.90 16.72
N ILE A 173 4.15 -10.18 17.34
CA ILE A 173 3.95 -9.51 18.64
C ILE A 173 2.82 -8.48 18.52
N PHE A 174 2.82 -7.64 17.49
CA PHE A 174 1.77 -6.65 17.26
C PHE A 174 0.41 -7.27 16.91
N ARG A 175 0.37 -8.50 16.39
CA ARG A 175 -0.89 -9.23 16.18
C ARG A 175 -1.56 -9.68 17.48
N THR A 176 -0.81 -9.79 18.59
CA THR A 176 -1.39 -10.12 19.90
C THR A 176 -2.31 -9.02 20.41
N ARG A 177 -2.06 -7.76 20.00
CA ARG A 177 -2.74 -6.55 20.51
C ARG A 177 -2.66 -6.41 22.04
N ARG A 178 -1.63 -6.99 22.65
CA ARG A 178 -1.37 -6.96 24.09
C ARG A 178 -0.39 -5.87 24.41
N ILE A 179 -0.87 -4.73 24.91
CA ILE A 179 -0.05 -3.54 25.12
C ILE A 179 1.07 -3.76 26.15
N ASP A 180 0.78 -4.49 27.23
CA ASP A 180 1.72 -4.93 28.26
C ASP A 180 2.88 -5.76 27.69
N PHE A 181 2.57 -6.57 26.68
CA PHE A 181 3.55 -7.39 26.00
C PHE A 181 4.35 -6.61 24.96
N ILE A 182 3.68 -5.76 24.18
CA ILE A 182 4.36 -4.88 23.22
C ILE A 182 5.32 -3.95 23.96
N GLU A 183 4.92 -3.38 25.09
CA GLU A 183 5.78 -2.56 25.97
C GLU A 183 7.03 -3.32 26.39
N PHE A 184 6.85 -4.51 26.96
CA PHE A 184 7.96 -5.34 27.39
C PHE A 184 8.93 -5.61 26.24
N ILE A 185 8.41 -5.91 25.05
CA ILE A 185 9.23 -6.17 23.88
C ILE A 185 9.96 -4.90 23.42
N ILE A 186 9.35 -3.72 23.50
CA ILE A 186 10.00 -2.44 23.17
C ILE A 186 11.18 -2.21 24.11
N ASP A 187 10.95 -2.22 25.43
CA ASP A 187 11.99 -2.01 26.44
C ASP A 187 13.13 -3.01 26.26
N TYR A 188 12.77 -4.27 26.09
CA TYR A 188 13.73 -5.34 25.94
C TYR A 188 14.50 -5.23 24.61
N SER A 189 13.83 -4.93 23.49
CA SER A 189 14.49 -4.81 22.19
C SER A 189 15.51 -3.67 22.18
N ILE A 190 15.20 -2.57 22.87
CA ILE A 190 16.10 -1.43 22.97
C ILE A 190 17.26 -1.71 23.94
N GLN A 191 17.00 -2.31 25.10
CA GLN A 191 18.05 -2.63 26.07
C GLN A 191 19.10 -3.60 25.50
N TYR A 192 18.69 -4.50 24.60
CA TYR A 192 19.53 -5.55 24.04
C TYR A 192 19.84 -5.36 22.54
N LEU A 193 20.04 -4.14 22.05
CA LEU A 193 20.37 -3.91 20.61
C LEU A 193 21.59 -4.67 20.10
N SER A 194 22.65 -4.68 20.91
CA SER A 194 23.90 -5.39 20.59
C SER A 194 23.65 -6.88 20.33
N PHE A 195 22.63 -7.43 20.99
CA PHE A 195 22.22 -8.82 20.84
C PHE A 195 21.56 -9.09 19.47
N PHE A 196 20.71 -8.17 19.00
CA PHE A 196 20.04 -8.31 17.71
C PHE A 196 20.95 -7.99 16.52
N ASN A 197 22.16 -7.45 16.77
CA ASN A 197 23.04 -6.93 15.73
C ASN A 197 22.31 -5.93 14.81
N THR A 198 21.39 -5.16 15.40
CA THR A 198 20.57 -4.17 14.69
C THR A 198 20.68 -2.81 15.35
N SER A 199 20.50 -1.77 14.55
CA SER A 199 20.49 -0.40 15.05
C SER A 199 19.14 0.00 15.62
N HIS A 200 19.10 1.09 16.40
CA HIS A 200 17.85 1.65 16.92
C HIS A 200 16.87 1.95 15.79
N GLU A 201 17.36 2.43 14.65
CA GLU A 201 16.56 2.78 13.48
C GLU A 201 15.75 1.58 12.96
N GLU A 202 16.37 0.39 12.85
CA GLU A 202 15.68 -0.79 12.33
C GLU A 202 14.64 -1.33 13.32
N ILE A 203 14.88 -1.21 14.64
CA ILE A 203 13.88 -1.55 15.66
C ILE A 203 12.69 -0.61 15.57
N ILE A 204 12.94 0.71 15.54
CA ILE A 204 11.90 1.74 15.44
C ILE A 204 11.11 1.55 14.14
N LYS A 205 11.79 1.30 13.02
CA LYS A 205 11.14 0.97 11.75
C LYS A 205 10.21 -0.22 11.86
N ASN A 206 10.66 -1.31 12.47
CA ASN A 206 9.81 -2.49 12.63
C ASN A 206 8.63 -2.26 13.57
N ILE A 207 8.77 -1.42 14.60
CA ILE A 207 7.64 -0.99 15.45
C ILE A 207 6.64 -0.18 14.62
N PHE A 208 7.07 0.89 13.95
CA PHE A 208 6.19 1.77 13.17
C PHE A 208 5.58 1.09 11.94
N ILE A 209 6.23 0.09 11.35
CA ILE A 209 5.65 -0.72 10.26
C ILE A 209 4.41 -1.49 10.72
N ASN A 210 4.36 -1.87 12.00
CA ASN A 210 3.35 -2.77 12.57
C ASN A 210 2.36 -2.07 13.50
N ILE A 211 2.57 -0.78 13.81
CA ILE A 211 1.74 -0.02 14.74
C ILE A 211 0.28 0.11 14.27
N ASP A 212 0.04 0.07 12.96
CA ASP A 212 -1.27 0.06 12.31
C ASP A 212 -2.16 -1.14 12.68
N LYS A 213 -1.57 -2.21 13.23
CA LYS A 213 -2.31 -3.38 13.72
C LYS A 213 -2.99 -3.15 15.05
N ILE A 214 -2.63 -2.08 15.75
CA ILE A 214 -3.20 -1.69 17.04
C ILE A 214 -4.45 -0.86 16.75
N LYS A 215 -5.59 -1.31 17.29
CA LYS A 215 -6.88 -0.68 17.00
C LYS A 215 -7.21 0.50 17.91
N LYS A 216 -6.65 0.52 19.13
CA LYS A 216 -6.99 1.51 20.14
C LYS A 216 -5.99 2.65 20.09
N GLU A 217 -6.48 3.87 19.89
CA GLU A 217 -5.67 5.08 19.85
C GLU A 217 -4.81 5.26 21.10
N LYS A 218 -5.38 5.02 22.29
CA LYS A 218 -4.64 5.11 23.57
C LYS A 218 -3.42 4.19 23.64
N ASP A 219 -3.48 3.01 23.00
CA ASP A 219 -2.41 2.02 23.02
C ASP A 219 -1.30 2.45 22.03
N ILE A 220 -1.67 3.04 20.90
CA ILE A 220 -0.73 3.67 19.95
C ILE A 220 -0.02 4.85 20.63
N LYS A 221 -0.79 5.72 21.29
CA LYS A 221 -0.26 6.87 22.07
C LYS A 221 0.77 6.41 23.10
N PHE A 222 0.44 5.39 23.88
CA PHE A 222 1.34 4.80 24.88
C PHE A 222 2.64 4.29 24.26
N ILE A 223 2.58 3.57 23.14
CA ILE A 223 3.79 3.07 22.45
C ILE A 223 4.65 4.22 21.95
N ILE A 224 4.04 5.25 21.39
CA ILE A 224 4.75 6.46 20.93
C ILE A 224 5.46 7.13 22.11
N GLU A 225 4.75 7.41 23.21
CA GLU A 225 5.34 8.01 24.42
C GLU A 225 6.50 7.17 24.94
N LYS A 226 6.33 5.84 24.96
CA LYS A 226 7.36 4.91 25.42
C LYS A 226 8.62 4.98 24.55
N ILE A 227 8.47 4.99 23.23
CA ILE A 227 9.60 5.09 22.28
C ILE A 227 10.31 6.43 22.44
N PHE A 228 9.56 7.53 22.47
CA PHE A 228 10.14 8.89 22.55
C PHE A 228 10.76 9.23 23.91
N ASN A 229 10.31 8.61 24.99
CA ASN A 229 10.86 8.82 26.33
C ASN A 229 11.90 7.75 26.71
N HIS A 230 12.25 6.82 25.81
CA HIS A 230 13.19 5.76 26.14
C HIS A 230 14.64 6.31 26.21
N PRO A 231 15.36 6.16 27.34
CA PRO A 231 16.63 6.84 27.58
C PRO A 231 17.77 6.42 26.64
N LEU A 232 17.67 5.24 26.04
CA LEU A 232 18.67 4.73 25.10
C LEU A 232 18.38 5.10 23.63
N ILE A 233 17.19 5.60 23.28
CA ILE A 233 16.90 5.92 21.88
C ILE A 233 17.42 7.32 21.55
N GLU A 234 18.38 7.39 20.64
CA GLU A 234 18.76 8.65 20.01
C GLU A 234 17.88 8.94 18.78
N PHE A 235 17.16 10.06 18.81
CA PHE A 235 16.35 10.52 17.68
C PHE A 235 17.18 11.35 16.71
N ASN A 236 18.00 10.67 15.91
CA ASN A 236 18.70 11.27 14.78
C ASN A 236 17.77 11.44 13.54
N THR A 237 18.27 12.10 12.50
CA THR A 237 17.53 12.35 11.24
C THR A 237 16.99 11.07 10.59
N ILE A 238 17.71 9.94 10.68
CA ILE A 238 17.29 8.67 10.10
C ILE A 238 16.07 8.12 10.85
N THR A 239 16.12 8.14 12.19
CA THR A 239 15.00 7.73 13.05
C THR A 239 13.76 8.56 12.77
N ILE A 240 13.90 9.89 12.66
CA ILE A 240 12.81 10.80 12.34
C ILE A 240 12.20 10.45 10.98
N LYS A 241 13.03 10.26 9.95
CA LYS A 241 12.55 9.86 8.62
C LYS A 241 11.77 8.55 8.62
N ILE A 242 12.22 7.57 9.38
CA ILE A 242 11.54 6.28 9.51
C ILE A 242 10.15 6.46 10.12
N ILE A 243 10.06 7.24 11.20
CA ILE A 243 8.79 7.56 11.87
C ILE A 243 7.86 8.26 10.90
N LEU A 244 8.33 9.33 10.27
CA LEU A 244 7.57 10.15 9.31
C LEU A 244 7.09 9.33 8.09
N THR A 245 7.95 8.47 7.54
CA THR A 245 7.60 7.62 6.38
C THR A 245 6.45 6.66 6.69
N HIS A 246 6.33 6.24 7.95
CA HIS A 246 5.31 5.30 8.41
C HIS A 246 4.08 5.97 9.07
N LEU A 247 4.07 7.29 9.28
CA LEU A 247 2.92 8.04 9.81
C LEU A 247 1.61 7.76 9.05
N ASN A 248 1.70 7.61 7.74
CA ASN A 248 0.53 7.42 6.88
C ASN A 248 -0.22 6.12 7.17
N LYS A 249 0.44 5.15 7.81
CA LYS A 249 -0.20 3.92 8.27
C LYS A 249 -1.04 4.11 9.54
N ILE A 250 -0.70 5.10 10.37
CA ILE A 250 -1.44 5.48 11.59
C ILE A 250 -2.70 6.31 11.22
N ASN A 251 -2.63 6.99 10.08
CA ASN A 251 -3.47 8.10 9.64
C ASN A 251 -4.97 7.82 9.42
N ASN A 252 -5.41 6.56 9.28
CA ASN A 252 -6.82 6.34 8.92
C ASN A 252 -7.83 6.62 10.05
N ASN A 253 -7.43 6.69 11.34
CA ASN A 253 -8.37 6.98 12.45
C ASN A 253 -7.76 7.64 13.73
N ASN A 254 -6.44 7.88 13.82
CA ASN A 254 -5.78 8.24 15.09
C ASN A 254 -5.04 9.60 15.01
N HIS A 255 -5.78 10.70 14.90
CA HIS A 255 -5.18 12.03 14.74
C HIS A 255 -4.35 12.48 15.94
N LEU A 256 -4.76 12.15 17.18
CA LEU A 256 -4.03 12.53 18.39
C LEU A 256 -2.66 11.86 18.46
N SER A 257 -2.54 10.65 17.88
CA SER A 257 -1.26 9.94 17.82
C SER A 257 -0.26 10.62 16.89
N ILE A 258 -0.73 11.19 15.78
CA ILE A 258 0.13 11.93 14.86
C ILE A 258 0.58 13.24 15.53
N GLU A 259 -0.36 13.97 16.13
CA GLU A 259 -0.04 15.21 16.85
C GLU A 259 1.00 14.99 17.95
N LEU A 260 0.83 13.94 18.76
CA LEU A 260 1.81 13.56 19.78
C LEU A 260 3.19 13.25 19.18
N ILE A 261 3.27 12.54 18.04
CA ILE A 261 4.55 12.26 17.38
C ILE A 261 5.24 13.58 17.03
N PHE A 262 4.51 14.54 16.47
CA PHE A 262 5.07 15.84 16.15
C PHE A 262 5.50 16.61 17.39
N ASP A 263 4.67 16.66 18.44
CA ASP A 263 5.03 17.29 19.71
C ASP A 263 6.33 16.70 20.27
N LYS A 264 6.46 15.38 20.27
CA LYS A 264 7.65 14.69 20.75
C LYS A 264 8.86 14.89 19.84
N LEU A 265 8.67 15.00 18.53
CA LEU A 265 9.74 15.33 17.60
C LEU A 265 10.27 16.76 17.83
N PHE A 266 9.36 17.73 18.05
CA PHE A 266 9.74 19.12 18.35
C PHE A 266 10.41 19.24 19.71
N GLU A 267 9.90 18.57 20.76
CA GLU A 267 10.53 18.50 22.08
C GLU A 267 11.96 17.92 22.02
N ASN A 268 12.15 16.81 21.29
CA ASN A 268 13.46 16.16 21.21
C ASN A 268 14.47 16.92 20.35
N LYS A 269 14.03 17.71 19.35
CA LYS A 269 14.95 18.48 18.52
C LYS A 269 15.49 19.73 19.23
N LEU A 270 14.72 20.33 20.13
CA LEU A 270 15.25 21.34 21.06
C LEU A 270 16.46 20.81 21.85
N LEU A 271 16.51 19.51 22.14
CA LEU A 271 17.66 18.88 22.81
C LEU A 271 18.89 18.80 21.89
N LEU A 272 18.72 18.53 20.59
CA LEU A 272 19.82 18.49 19.62
C LEU A 272 20.47 19.88 19.42
N GLU A 273 19.67 20.94 19.39
CA GLU A 273 20.17 22.33 19.31
C GLU A 273 20.88 22.75 20.62
N SER A 274 20.40 22.31 21.78
CA SER A 274 21.06 22.61 23.07
C SER A 274 22.44 21.94 23.20
N ASN A 275 22.59 20.72 22.68
CA ASN A 275 23.86 19.98 22.73
C ASN A 275 24.92 20.54 21.77
N THR A 276 24.51 21.06 20.61
CA THR A 276 25.43 21.67 19.64
C THR A 276 25.95 23.03 20.10
N ASN A 277 25.15 23.82 20.82
CA ASN A 277 25.57 25.11 21.39
C ASN A 277 26.63 24.98 22.50
N ASN A 278 26.65 23.88 23.26
CA ASN A 278 27.67 23.62 24.28
C ASN A 278 29.03 23.18 23.70
N ILE A 279 29.07 22.70 22.46
CA ILE A 279 30.33 22.28 21.80
C ILE A 279 31.02 23.47 21.10
N ASN A 280 30.27 24.52 20.75
CA ASN A 280 30.72 25.62 19.90
C ASN A 280 31.39 26.80 20.63
N THR A 281 31.62 26.75 21.94
CA THR A 281 32.29 27.87 22.63
C THR A 281 33.81 27.89 22.49
N ASN A 282 34.44 26.98 21.74
CA ASN A 282 35.91 26.86 21.73
C ASN A 282 36.63 26.81 20.36
N THR A 283 35.96 26.89 19.20
CA THR A 283 36.68 26.93 17.90
C THR A 283 36.02 27.82 16.85
N ASN A 284 36.72 28.90 16.48
CA ASN A 284 36.36 29.81 15.38
C ASN A 284 36.55 29.14 14.01
N THR A 285 35.57 28.39 13.50
CA THR A 285 35.52 28.00 12.08
C THR A 285 34.11 28.08 11.51
N ASN A 286 33.90 28.96 10.51
CA ASN A 286 32.63 29.25 9.83
C ASN A 286 32.02 28.05 9.03
N THR A 287 32.65 26.87 9.03
CA THR A 287 32.22 25.73 8.20
C THR A 287 31.08 24.92 8.82
N ASN A 288 30.85 24.99 10.14
CA ASN A 288 29.86 24.14 10.81
C ASN A 288 28.39 24.62 10.66
N ASN A 289 28.14 25.91 10.45
CA ASN A 289 26.77 26.43 10.36
C ASN A 289 26.00 25.92 9.12
N ASN A 290 26.68 25.62 8.02
CA ASN A 290 26.02 25.17 6.78
C ASN A 290 25.49 23.72 6.87
N ASN A 291 26.15 22.86 7.65
CA ASN A 291 25.74 21.45 7.79
C ASN A 291 24.44 21.31 8.61
N ASN A 292 24.29 22.11 9.68
CA ASN A 292 23.09 22.10 10.51
C ASN A 292 21.85 22.52 9.71
N ILE A 293 21.95 23.61 8.93
CA ILE A 293 20.86 24.10 8.07
C ILE A 293 20.42 23.01 7.08
N THR A 294 21.36 22.25 6.52
CA THR A 294 21.06 21.19 5.54
C THR A 294 20.24 20.05 6.18
N ILE A 295 20.58 19.64 7.41
CA ILE A 295 19.84 18.61 8.14
C ILE A 295 18.41 19.10 8.48
N GLU A 296 18.26 20.36 8.85
CA GLU A 296 16.95 20.94 9.14
C GLU A 296 16.04 20.96 7.92
N ILE A 297 16.59 21.35 6.76
CA ILE A 297 15.89 21.28 5.47
C ILE A 297 15.37 19.87 5.23
N GLU A 298 16.24 18.86 5.31
CA GLU A 298 15.87 17.49 5.00
C GLU A 298 14.76 16.94 5.92
N ILE A 299 14.76 17.34 7.20
CA ILE A 299 13.69 17.01 8.13
C ILE A 299 12.38 17.71 7.73
N ILE A 300 12.41 19.01 7.45
CA ILE A 300 11.23 19.78 7.01
C ILE A 300 10.63 19.15 5.75
N GLU A 301 11.47 18.81 4.77
CA GLU A 301 11.03 18.14 3.53
C GLU A 301 10.32 16.82 3.82
N THR A 302 10.91 16.02 4.72
CA THR A 302 10.32 14.74 5.11
C THR A 302 8.98 14.96 5.83
N ILE A 303 8.88 15.97 6.70
CA ILE A 303 7.64 16.33 7.40
C ILE A 303 6.56 16.72 6.38
N LEU A 304 6.86 17.65 5.47
CA LEU A 304 5.92 18.12 4.45
C LEU A 304 5.49 16.99 3.51
N PHE A 305 6.42 16.10 3.14
CA PHE A 305 6.12 14.91 2.33
C PHE A 305 5.31 13.85 3.07
N SER A 306 5.32 13.84 4.40
CA SER A 306 4.41 13.00 5.19
C SER A 306 3.04 13.67 5.34
N LEU A 307 3.00 14.99 5.55
CA LEU A 307 1.76 15.76 5.62
C LEU A 307 0.97 15.71 4.31
N SER A 308 1.62 15.67 3.14
CA SER A 308 0.95 15.53 1.84
C SER A 308 0.09 14.27 1.71
N LYS A 309 0.28 13.29 2.60
CA LYS A 309 -0.42 12.00 2.61
C LYS A 309 -1.52 11.94 3.67
N ILE A 310 -1.61 12.95 4.52
CA ILE A 310 -2.63 13.10 5.57
C ILE A 310 -3.86 13.78 4.95
N LYS A 311 -5.07 13.33 5.31
CA LYS A 311 -6.32 13.92 4.79
C LYS A 311 -6.99 14.89 5.75
N ASN A 312 -6.64 14.82 7.03
CA ASN A 312 -7.24 15.67 8.05
C ASN A 312 -6.61 17.07 8.00
N GLN A 313 -7.38 18.03 7.49
CA GLN A 313 -6.98 19.43 7.36
C GLN A 313 -6.58 20.06 8.69
N SER A 314 -7.40 19.93 9.74
CA SER A 314 -7.12 20.55 11.06
C SER A 314 -5.80 20.05 11.68
N LEU A 315 -5.48 18.77 11.47
CA LEU A 315 -4.22 18.20 11.92
C LEU A 315 -3.04 18.76 11.11
N ILE A 316 -3.18 18.88 9.79
CA ILE A 316 -2.15 19.49 8.93
C ILE A 316 -1.90 20.93 9.36
N GLU A 317 -2.96 21.72 9.58
CA GLU A 317 -2.86 23.11 10.05
C GLU A 317 -2.11 23.20 11.37
N SER A 318 -2.50 22.41 12.38
CA SER A 318 -1.84 22.36 13.70
C SER A 318 -0.35 22.00 13.58
N ILE A 319 -0.02 20.96 12.81
CA ILE A 319 1.39 20.52 12.66
C ILE A 319 2.21 21.58 11.93
N ILE A 320 1.64 22.20 10.89
CA ILE A 320 2.28 23.28 10.16
C ILE A 320 2.54 24.45 11.10
N GLU A 321 1.53 24.92 11.82
CA GLU A 321 1.68 26.03 12.77
C GLU A 321 2.78 25.75 13.79
N LYS A 322 2.80 24.55 14.37
CA LYS A 322 3.87 24.10 15.28
C LYS A 322 5.25 24.09 14.61
N LEU A 323 5.33 23.60 13.37
CA LEU A 323 6.58 23.59 12.59
C LEU A 323 7.13 25.00 12.36
N PHE A 324 6.28 25.98 12.03
CA PHE A 324 6.71 27.37 11.82
C PHE A 324 7.07 28.07 13.12
N ASN A 325 6.28 27.86 14.18
CA ASN A 325 6.59 28.39 15.51
C ASN A 325 7.93 27.85 16.01
N TYR A 326 8.19 26.55 15.81
CA TYR A 326 9.46 25.92 16.15
C TYR A 326 10.64 26.58 15.44
N LEU A 327 10.48 26.85 14.15
CA LEU A 327 11.55 27.40 13.32
C LEU A 327 11.96 28.83 13.75
N ASN A 328 11.20 29.52 14.60
CA ASN A 328 11.46 30.91 15.03
C ASN A 328 11.71 31.87 13.84
N PHE A 329 11.33 31.45 12.64
CA PHE A 329 11.52 32.23 11.45
C PHE A 329 10.27 33.09 11.27
N PRO A 330 10.42 34.40 11.00
CA PRO A 330 9.31 35.17 10.47
C PRO A 330 8.74 34.39 9.28
N TYR A 331 7.42 34.22 9.21
CA TYR A 331 6.73 33.40 8.20
C TYR A 331 7.27 33.63 6.77
N GLU A 332 7.68 34.87 6.46
CA GLU A 332 8.24 35.31 5.19
C GLU A 332 9.67 34.80 4.89
N LYS A 333 10.46 34.45 5.91
CA LYS A 333 11.86 33.99 5.77
C LYS A 333 12.01 32.47 5.82
N SER A 334 11.16 31.75 6.55
CA SER A 334 11.22 30.28 6.71
C SER A 334 11.11 29.52 5.40
N PHE A 335 10.36 30.03 4.43
CA PHE A 335 10.12 29.31 3.19
C PHE A 335 11.23 29.52 2.15
N ASN A 336 12.07 30.55 2.34
CA ASN A 336 13.35 30.70 1.63
C ASN A 336 14.35 29.58 1.97
N ILE A 337 14.01 28.68 2.89
CA ILE A 337 14.84 27.53 3.26
C ILE A 337 14.65 26.40 2.24
N ILE A 338 13.43 26.21 1.71
CA ILE A 338 13.16 25.25 0.62
C ILE A 338 13.35 25.97 -0.71
N LYS A 339 14.61 26.30 -1.05
CA LYS A 339 14.93 26.91 -2.35
C LYS A 339 14.89 25.91 -3.50
N ASP A 340 14.96 24.62 -3.20
CA ASP A 340 14.98 23.59 -4.23
C ASP A 340 13.56 23.34 -4.77
N ILE A 341 13.32 23.85 -5.97
CA ILE A 341 12.07 23.66 -6.71
C ILE A 341 11.75 22.16 -6.90
N ASN A 342 12.75 21.29 -6.98
CA ASN A 342 12.56 19.85 -7.17
C ASN A 342 11.96 19.19 -5.92
N VAL A 343 12.24 19.72 -4.74
CA VAL A 343 11.69 19.25 -3.47
C VAL A 343 10.22 19.63 -3.39
N ILE A 344 9.91 20.90 -3.68
CA ILE A 344 8.55 21.41 -3.78
C ILE A 344 7.73 20.59 -4.77
N GLU A 345 8.30 20.31 -5.95
CA GLU A 345 7.70 19.47 -6.99
C GLU A 345 7.35 18.08 -6.43
N LYS A 346 8.29 17.40 -5.75
CA LYS A 346 8.04 16.08 -5.14
C LYS A 346 6.92 16.11 -4.11
N ILE A 347 6.86 17.14 -3.26
CA ILE A 347 5.82 17.28 -2.24
C ILE A 347 4.46 17.53 -2.90
N LEU A 348 4.38 18.41 -3.89
CA LEU A 348 3.14 18.70 -4.62
C LEU A 348 2.65 17.50 -5.45
N LEU A 349 3.55 16.77 -6.10
CA LEU A 349 3.22 15.49 -6.76
C LEU A 349 2.65 14.47 -5.76
N SER A 350 3.20 14.42 -4.54
CA SER A 350 2.65 13.58 -3.47
C SER A 350 1.25 14.05 -3.03
N CYS A 351 1.02 15.36 -2.94
CA CYS A 351 -0.32 15.90 -2.64
C CYS A 351 -1.34 15.47 -3.70
N ILE A 352 -0.97 15.55 -4.99
CA ILE A 352 -1.82 15.09 -6.11
C ILE A 352 -2.09 13.59 -6.00
N HIS A 353 -1.06 12.77 -5.74
CA HIS A 353 -1.19 11.32 -5.65
C HIS A 353 -2.14 10.88 -4.51
N HIS A 354 -2.17 11.63 -3.41
CA HIS A 354 -2.99 11.30 -2.24
C HIS A 354 -4.29 12.11 -2.13
N ASN A 355 -4.62 12.92 -3.14
CA ASN A 355 -5.75 13.87 -3.13
C ASN A 355 -5.78 14.76 -1.87
N ASN A 356 -4.66 15.42 -1.59
CA ASN A 356 -4.54 16.39 -0.50
C ASN A 356 -4.50 17.82 -1.06
N LEU A 357 -5.66 18.28 -1.54
CA LEU A 357 -5.80 19.59 -2.16
C LEU A 357 -5.50 20.72 -1.17
N PHE A 358 -5.86 20.54 0.10
CA PHE A 358 -5.57 21.51 1.17
C PHE A 358 -4.07 21.79 1.31
N MET A 359 -3.26 20.73 1.44
CA MET A 359 -1.80 20.89 1.54
C MET A 359 -1.22 21.56 0.30
N ALA A 360 -1.72 21.22 -0.89
CA ALA A 360 -1.28 21.87 -2.12
C ALA A 360 -1.63 23.36 -2.14
N HIS A 361 -2.87 23.74 -1.78
CA HIS A 361 -3.26 25.14 -1.62
C HIS A 361 -2.31 25.88 -0.70
N TRP A 362 -2.07 25.32 0.48
CA TRP A 362 -1.19 25.91 1.47
C TRP A 362 0.23 26.09 0.94
N ILE A 363 0.81 25.06 0.30
CA ILE A 363 2.16 25.14 -0.30
C ILE A 363 2.20 26.25 -1.36
N PHE A 364 1.22 26.30 -2.28
CA PHE A 364 1.20 27.29 -3.35
C PHE A 364 1.07 28.72 -2.82
N GLU A 365 0.23 28.97 -1.82
CA GLU A 365 0.12 30.31 -1.18
C GLU A 365 1.45 30.79 -0.60
N LYS A 366 2.27 29.86 -0.09
CA LYS A 366 3.59 30.20 0.43
C LYS A 366 4.65 30.34 -0.66
N ILE A 367 4.61 29.52 -1.72
CA ILE A 367 5.52 29.66 -2.86
C ILE A 367 5.33 30.98 -3.59
N THR A 368 4.08 31.43 -3.77
CA THR A 368 3.78 32.68 -4.48
C THR A 368 4.43 33.91 -3.86
N ILE A 369 4.77 33.85 -2.56
CA ILE A 369 5.50 34.90 -1.85
C ILE A 369 7.00 34.92 -2.23
N ILE A 370 7.55 33.75 -2.59
CA ILE A 370 8.99 33.52 -2.78
C ILE A 370 9.40 33.66 -4.26
N SER A 371 8.59 33.14 -5.17
CA SER A 371 8.98 32.99 -6.58
C SER A 371 8.73 34.27 -7.39
N LYS A 372 9.59 35.28 -7.25
CA LYS A 372 9.68 36.37 -8.25
C LYS A 372 10.29 35.94 -9.59
N ASN A 373 10.88 34.74 -9.65
CA ASN A 373 11.46 34.17 -10.87
C ASN A 373 10.40 33.40 -11.66
N ALA A 374 9.77 34.09 -12.62
CA ALA A 374 8.65 33.55 -13.41
C ALA A 374 8.97 32.25 -14.17
N SER A 375 10.18 32.07 -14.68
CA SER A 375 10.53 30.93 -15.56
C SER A 375 10.43 29.56 -14.89
N ASN A 376 10.92 29.41 -13.65
CA ASN A 376 10.87 28.12 -12.94
C ASN A 376 9.46 27.76 -12.46
N SER A 377 8.59 28.75 -12.27
CA SER A 377 7.21 28.52 -11.85
C SER A 377 6.39 27.82 -12.93
N ASN A 378 6.60 28.19 -14.20
CA ASN A 378 5.89 27.61 -15.34
C ASN A 378 6.21 26.12 -15.51
N LEU A 379 7.49 25.75 -15.40
CA LEU A 379 7.91 24.36 -15.48
C LEU A 379 7.32 23.51 -14.35
N LEU A 380 7.18 24.07 -13.14
CA LEU A 380 6.51 23.39 -12.04
C LEU A 380 5.02 23.18 -12.33
N PHE A 381 4.29 24.21 -12.75
CA PHE A 381 2.87 24.10 -13.12
C PHE A 381 2.67 23.06 -14.22
N GLU A 382 3.54 23.06 -15.22
CA GLU A 382 3.50 22.09 -16.30
C GLU A 382 3.59 20.65 -15.80
N LYS A 383 4.60 20.32 -14.99
CA LYS A 383 4.78 18.96 -14.49
C LYS A 383 3.61 18.52 -13.59
N LEU A 384 3.09 19.42 -12.76
CA LEU A 384 1.96 19.14 -11.87
C LEU A 384 0.65 18.96 -12.65
N LEU A 385 0.41 19.81 -13.66
CA LEU A 385 -0.76 19.70 -14.53
C LEU A 385 -0.69 18.43 -15.37
N LEU A 386 0.50 18.08 -15.85
CA LEU A 386 0.74 16.85 -16.61
C LEU A 386 0.41 15.62 -15.76
N TYR A 387 0.95 15.56 -14.54
CA TYR A 387 0.71 14.44 -13.63
C TYR A 387 -0.77 14.33 -13.23
N SER A 388 -1.41 15.45 -12.85
CA SER A 388 -2.83 15.47 -12.48
C SER A 388 -3.75 15.11 -13.65
N SER A 389 -3.45 15.55 -14.87
CA SER A 389 -4.16 15.17 -16.11
C SER A 389 -4.02 13.68 -16.41
N LYS A 390 -2.81 13.12 -16.24
CA LYS A 390 -2.53 11.69 -16.47
C LYS A 390 -3.32 10.77 -15.54
N ILE A 391 -3.49 11.15 -14.27
CA ILE A 391 -4.31 10.39 -13.31
C ILE A 391 -5.79 10.85 -13.26
N ASN A 392 -6.17 11.78 -14.14
CA ASN A 392 -7.51 12.38 -14.24
C ASN A 392 -8.02 13.01 -12.92
N HIS A 393 -7.16 13.71 -12.19
CA HIS A 393 -7.50 14.37 -10.93
C HIS A 393 -8.13 15.75 -11.16
N LEU A 394 -9.43 15.79 -11.48
CA LEU A 394 -10.15 17.01 -11.89
C LEU A 394 -10.00 18.18 -10.90
N GLU A 395 -10.16 17.95 -9.59
CA GLU A 395 -10.07 19.04 -8.59
C GLU A 395 -8.69 19.73 -8.59
N PHE A 396 -7.60 18.95 -8.66
CA PHE A 396 -6.25 19.47 -8.75
C PHE A 396 -5.98 20.16 -10.08
N MET A 397 -6.45 19.62 -11.20
CA MET A 397 -6.34 20.32 -12.49
C MET A 397 -7.05 21.69 -12.44
N SER A 398 -8.27 21.73 -11.90
CA SER A 398 -9.02 22.98 -11.71
C SER A 398 -8.26 23.98 -10.85
N PHE A 399 -7.72 23.52 -9.72
CA PHE A 399 -6.88 24.33 -8.84
C PHE A 399 -5.62 24.87 -9.53
N LEU A 400 -4.89 24.01 -10.25
CA LEU A 400 -3.67 24.39 -10.95
C LEU A 400 -3.95 25.39 -12.07
N ILE A 401 -5.03 25.21 -12.84
CA ILE A 401 -5.43 26.18 -13.88
C ILE A 401 -5.84 27.50 -13.24
N LYS A 402 -6.64 27.50 -12.17
CA LYS A 402 -6.98 28.73 -11.45
C LYS A 402 -5.72 29.49 -11.01
N LYS A 403 -4.75 28.78 -10.43
CA LYS A 403 -3.49 29.39 -9.99
C LYS A 403 -2.62 29.87 -11.15
N LEU A 404 -2.50 29.08 -12.22
CA LEU A 404 -1.75 29.44 -13.43
C LEU A 404 -2.30 30.70 -14.09
N LEU A 405 -3.63 30.84 -14.10
CA LEU A 405 -4.36 31.95 -14.73
C LEU A 405 -4.68 33.10 -13.77
N ASN A 406 -4.26 33.00 -12.51
CA ASN A 406 -4.58 33.93 -11.44
C ASN A 406 -6.10 34.22 -11.31
N LEU A 407 -6.93 33.18 -11.45
CA LEU A 407 -8.39 33.26 -11.37
C LEU A 407 -8.89 32.86 -9.98
N SER A 408 -9.89 33.59 -9.47
CA SER A 408 -10.61 33.22 -8.25
C SER A 408 -11.55 32.01 -8.46
N SER A 409 -12.17 31.93 -9.64
CA SER A 409 -13.08 30.86 -10.04
C SER A 409 -13.00 30.63 -11.55
N LEU A 410 -13.25 29.38 -11.99
CA LEU A 410 -13.37 29.04 -13.42
C LEU A 410 -14.80 29.21 -13.96
N GLU A 411 -15.78 29.39 -13.08
CA GLU A 411 -17.20 29.52 -13.46
C GLU A 411 -17.60 30.98 -13.70
N SER A 412 -16.98 31.91 -12.98
CA SER A 412 -17.38 33.32 -12.91
C SER A 412 -16.25 34.30 -13.25
N PHE A 413 -15.26 33.87 -14.04
CA PHE A 413 -14.16 34.74 -14.44
C PHE A 413 -14.58 35.76 -15.49
N GLU A 414 -13.94 36.94 -15.43
CA GLU A 414 -14.02 37.94 -16.49
C GLU A 414 -12.82 37.79 -17.44
N MET A 415 -13.06 37.89 -18.75
CA MET A 415 -12.04 37.64 -19.77
C MET A 415 -10.81 38.56 -19.65
N ASN A 416 -11.01 39.79 -19.20
CA ASN A 416 -9.98 40.81 -18.98
C ASN A 416 -9.03 40.51 -17.80
N GLN A 417 -9.33 39.51 -16.96
CA GLN A 417 -8.50 39.16 -15.79
C GLN A 417 -7.32 38.24 -16.14
N ILE A 418 -7.33 37.62 -17.33
CA ILE A 418 -6.32 36.64 -17.75
C ILE A 418 -5.11 37.39 -18.34
N ASP A 419 -3.93 37.23 -17.72
CA ASP A 419 -2.68 37.72 -18.30
C ASP A 419 -2.21 36.83 -19.45
N LEU A 420 -2.48 37.29 -20.66
CA LEU A 420 -2.14 36.58 -21.89
C LEU A 420 -0.64 36.59 -22.21
N ASN A 421 0.13 37.51 -21.64
CA ASN A 421 1.57 37.57 -21.91
C ASN A 421 2.30 36.35 -21.35
N THR A 422 1.82 35.82 -20.22
CA THR A 422 2.35 34.60 -19.63
C THR A 422 2.23 33.41 -20.59
N PHE A 423 1.10 33.27 -21.31
CA PHE A 423 0.90 32.20 -22.31
C PHE A 423 1.87 32.26 -23.49
N LYS A 424 2.26 33.46 -23.92
CA LYS A 424 3.21 33.64 -25.04
C LYS A 424 4.59 33.07 -24.73
N THR A 425 4.90 32.85 -23.44
CA THR A 425 6.16 32.25 -22.99
C THR A 425 6.12 30.72 -22.89
N PHE A 426 4.95 30.11 -23.03
CA PHE A 426 4.78 28.67 -22.88
C PHE A 426 5.13 27.92 -24.16
N GLU A 427 5.66 26.71 -24.01
CA GLU A 427 5.79 25.77 -25.11
C GLU A 427 4.41 25.39 -25.66
N SER A 428 4.29 25.19 -26.97
CA SER A 428 3.02 24.83 -27.61
C SER A 428 2.41 23.55 -27.03
N SER A 429 3.24 22.57 -26.65
CA SER A 429 2.77 21.34 -26.00
C SER A 429 2.19 21.57 -24.60
N PHE A 430 2.69 22.58 -23.86
CA PHE A 430 2.11 22.96 -22.57
C PHE A 430 0.78 23.69 -22.76
N LEU A 431 0.68 24.55 -23.77
CA LEU A 431 -0.59 25.18 -24.17
C LEU A 431 -1.64 24.13 -24.53
N SER A 432 -1.27 23.11 -25.32
CA SER A 432 -2.15 21.98 -25.61
C SER A 432 -2.56 21.23 -24.33
N LEU A 433 -1.65 21.05 -23.37
CA LEU A 433 -2.00 20.42 -22.07
C LEU A 433 -3.04 21.23 -21.29
N ILE A 434 -2.91 22.56 -21.28
CA ILE A 434 -3.90 23.45 -20.65
C ILE A 434 -5.26 23.29 -21.33
N LEU A 435 -5.30 23.30 -22.67
CA LEU A 435 -6.52 23.11 -23.45
C LEU A 435 -7.18 21.75 -23.17
N ASN A 436 -6.40 20.66 -23.21
CA ASN A 436 -6.88 19.32 -22.88
C ASN A 436 -7.41 19.25 -21.45
N SER A 437 -6.76 19.93 -20.50
CA SER A 437 -7.22 20.00 -19.12
C SER A 437 -8.54 20.77 -19.00
N LEU A 438 -8.73 21.87 -19.73
CA LEU A 438 -10.01 22.60 -19.78
C LEU A 438 -11.15 21.75 -20.34
N ILE A 439 -10.86 20.92 -21.36
CA ILE A 439 -11.80 19.92 -21.87
C ILE A 439 -12.13 18.91 -20.76
N LYS A 440 -11.12 18.32 -20.10
CA LYS A 440 -11.34 17.36 -18.99
C LYS A 440 -12.24 17.95 -17.88
N LEU A 441 -12.11 19.24 -17.61
CA LEU A 441 -12.89 19.99 -16.62
C LEU A 441 -14.23 20.53 -17.11
N ASN A 442 -14.56 20.40 -18.41
CA ASN A 442 -15.75 20.97 -19.03
C ASN A 442 -15.85 22.51 -18.94
N HIS A 443 -14.72 23.22 -19.03
CA HIS A 443 -14.67 24.69 -18.94
C HIS A 443 -14.64 25.38 -20.32
N MET A 444 -15.76 25.33 -21.03
CA MET A 444 -15.82 25.71 -22.44
C MET A 444 -15.68 27.17 -22.78
N LYS A 445 -16.23 28.05 -21.94
CA LYS A 445 -16.09 29.49 -22.15
C LYS A 445 -14.62 29.90 -22.16
N LEU A 446 -13.82 29.34 -21.24
CA LEU A 446 -12.39 29.60 -21.15
C LEU A 446 -11.63 28.96 -22.31
N PHE A 447 -11.97 27.72 -22.67
CA PHE A 447 -11.40 27.04 -23.83
C PHE A 447 -11.58 27.85 -25.13
N GLN A 448 -12.82 28.25 -25.42
CA GLN A 448 -13.16 29.06 -26.61
C GLN A 448 -12.47 30.42 -26.58
N TYR A 449 -12.40 31.05 -25.41
CA TYR A 449 -11.70 32.32 -25.25
C TYR A 449 -10.24 32.21 -25.65
N LEU A 450 -9.50 31.23 -25.12
CA LEU A 450 -8.07 31.06 -25.42
C LEU A 450 -7.82 30.82 -26.92
N ILE A 451 -8.66 30.00 -27.57
CA ILE A 451 -8.51 29.69 -29.00
C ILE A 451 -8.86 30.89 -29.90
N LYS A 452 -9.91 31.65 -29.57
CA LYS A 452 -10.36 32.79 -30.37
C LYS A 452 -9.55 34.06 -30.13
N HIS A 453 -8.76 34.10 -29.06
CA HIS A 453 -8.03 35.31 -28.70
C HIS A 453 -6.98 35.65 -29.77
N GLN A 454 -7.11 36.83 -30.38
CA GLN A 454 -6.27 37.24 -31.50
C GLN A 454 -4.77 37.20 -31.15
N GLU A 455 -4.40 37.58 -29.92
CA GLU A 455 -3.00 37.56 -29.46
C GLU A 455 -2.41 36.16 -29.23
N LEU A 456 -3.24 35.12 -29.10
CA LEU A 456 -2.78 33.75 -28.86
C LEU A 456 -2.79 32.88 -30.12
N LYS A 457 -3.33 33.39 -31.23
CA LYS A 457 -3.53 32.64 -32.48
C LYS A 457 -2.24 32.01 -33.01
N ASP A 458 -1.10 32.70 -32.88
CA ASP A 458 0.19 32.21 -33.38
C ASP A 458 0.90 31.28 -32.38
N TYR A 459 0.40 31.18 -31.15
CA TYR A 459 1.00 30.39 -30.05
C TYR A 459 0.24 29.09 -29.80
N ILE A 460 -1.09 29.12 -29.94
CA ILE A 460 -1.96 27.97 -29.75
C ILE A 460 -2.19 27.27 -31.08
N ASN A 461 -1.71 26.03 -31.18
CA ASN A 461 -2.08 25.12 -32.25
C ASN A 461 -2.86 23.94 -31.65
N ILE A 462 -4.16 23.89 -31.91
CA ILE A 462 -5.01 22.81 -31.40
C ILE A 462 -4.73 21.44 -32.06
N ASN A 463 -3.98 21.44 -33.16
CA ASN A 463 -3.51 20.24 -33.84
C ASN A 463 -2.14 19.78 -33.31
N ASN A 464 -1.60 20.41 -32.26
CA ASN A 464 -0.45 19.90 -31.55
C ASN A 464 -0.89 19.02 -30.38
N LYS A 465 -0.16 17.92 -30.20
CA LYS A 465 -0.27 17.08 -29.02
C LYS A 465 0.21 17.81 -27.77
N ASP A 466 -0.42 17.50 -26.65
CA ASP A 466 0.11 17.84 -25.35
C ASP A 466 1.26 16.91 -24.93
N LYS A 467 1.82 17.12 -23.73
CA LYS A 467 2.87 16.24 -23.18
C LYS A 467 2.39 14.84 -22.77
N ASN A 468 1.09 14.56 -22.76
CA ASN A 468 0.53 13.20 -22.68
C ASN A 468 0.39 12.54 -24.07
N GLN A 469 0.81 13.20 -25.15
CA GLN A 469 0.54 12.79 -26.54
C GLN A 469 -0.96 12.82 -26.91
N GLU A 470 -1.77 13.57 -26.17
CA GLU A 470 -3.20 13.72 -26.43
C GLU A 470 -3.47 14.96 -27.29
N TYR A 471 -4.32 14.82 -28.31
CA TYR A 471 -4.91 15.95 -29.01
C TYR A 471 -6.19 16.40 -28.28
N PRO A 472 -6.53 17.71 -28.30
CA PRO A 472 -7.80 18.21 -27.78
C PRO A 472 -9.03 17.41 -28.21
N LEU A 473 -9.12 17.07 -29.50
CA LEU A 473 -10.23 16.30 -30.04
C LEU A 473 -10.28 14.85 -29.51
N ILE A 474 -9.13 14.23 -29.27
CA ILE A 474 -9.06 12.88 -28.69
C ILE A 474 -9.40 12.92 -27.20
N THR A 475 -8.88 13.90 -26.45
CA THR A 475 -9.20 14.10 -25.03
C THR A 475 -10.70 14.21 -24.80
N LEU A 476 -11.41 14.91 -25.69
CA LEU A 476 -12.86 15.04 -25.69
C LEU A 476 -13.56 13.67 -25.74
N CYS A 477 -13.12 12.79 -26.64
CA CYS A 477 -13.69 11.45 -26.76
C CYS A 477 -13.51 10.64 -25.49
N PHE A 478 -12.44 10.87 -24.73
CA PHE A 478 -12.19 10.17 -23.46
C PHE A 478 -13.00 10.68 -22.28
N ASN A 479 -13.51 11.90 -22.34
CA ASN A 479 -14.17 12.52 -21.21
C ASN A 479 -15.64 12.07 -21.05
N LYS A 480 -15.89 11.22 -20.05
CA LYS A 480 -17.25 10.74 -19.71
C LYS A 480 -18.20 11.81 -19.16
N TYR A 481 -17.69 13.00 -18.83
CA TYR A 481 -18.49 14.08 -18.25
C TYR A 481 -18.94 15.12 -19.28
N ILE A 482 -18.52 14.95 -20.54
CA ILE A 482 -18.98 15.80 -21.63
C ILE A 482 -20.15 15.10 -22.30
N ASN A 483 -21.35 15.54 -21.94
CA ASN A 483 -22.54 15.36 -22.77
C ASN A 483 -22.72 16.51 -23.77
N ASP A 484 -21.78 17.47 -23.76
CA ASP A 484 -21.93 18.73 -24.47
C ASP A 484 -21.28 18.66 -25.85
N TRP A 485 -22.10 18.28 -26.84
CA TRP A 485 -21.72 18.22 -28.25
C TRP A 485 -21.20 19.56 -28.80
N GLN A 486 -21.47 20.67 -28.12
CA GLN A 486 -20.98 22.00 -28.50
C GLN A 486 -19.45 22.05 -28.57
N ILE A 487 -18.75 21.31 -27.71
CA ILE A 487 -17.27 21.25 -27.69
C ILE A 487 -16.76 20.51 -28.92
N PHE A 488 -17.43 19.41 -29.22
CA PHE A 488 -17.12 18.54 -30.34
C PHE A 488 -17.30 19.29 -31.65
N GLU A 489 -18.49 19.84 -31.88
CA GLU A 489 -18.81 20.67 -33.04
C GLU A 489 -17.82 21.82 -33.19
N TYR A 490 -17.52 22.52 -32.09
CA TYR A 490 -16.58 23.63 -32.13
C TYR A 490 -15.16 23.19 -32.50
N LEU A 491 -14.67 22.04 -32.01
CA LEU A 491 -13.33 21.55 -32.31
C LEU A 491 -13.18 21.06 -33.75
N LEU A 492 -14.26 20.53 -34.34
CA LEU A 492 -14.27 20.05 -35.72
C LEU A 492 -13.99 21.15 -36.75
N ASP A 493 -14.34 22.41 -36.43
CA ASP A 493 -14.02 23.56 -37.29
C ASP A 493 -12.50 23.79 -37.45
N TYR A 494 -11.69 23.20 -36.57
CA TYR A 494 -10.25 23.45 -36.48
C TYR A 494 -9.39 22.18 -36.61
N PHE A 495 -9.98 20.99 -36.60
CA PHE A 495 -9.29 19.71 -36.57
C PHE A 495 -9.64 18.84 -37.79
N ASP A 496 -8.64 18.18 -38.38
CA ASP A 496 -8.89 17.17 -39.41
C ASP A 496 -9.37 15.87 -38.74
N ILE A 497 -10.65 15.53 -38.91
CA ILE A 497 -11.27 14.30 -38.38
C ILE A 497 -10.55 13.00 -38.77
N ASN A 498 -9.67 13.05 -39.78
CA ASN A 498 -8.89 11.92 -40.26
C ASN A 498 -7.46 11.85 -39.71
N GLU A 499 -7.03 12.84 -38.92
CA GLU A 499 -5.71 12.86 -38.30
C GLU A 499 -5.50 11.61 -37.42
N LEU A 500 -4.34 11.00 -37.55
CA LEU A 500 -3.97 9.79 -36.81
C LEU A 500 -3.06 10.13 -35.64
N ASP A 501 -3.30 9.50 -34.49
CA ASP A 501 -2.40 9.61 -33.35
C ASP A 501 -1.16 8.70 -33.45
N ASP A 502 -0.39 8.59 -32.36
CA ASP A 502 0.81 7.73 -32.32
C ASP A 502 0.51 6.23 -32.39
N TYR A 503 -0.69 5.82 -32.03
CA TYR A 503 -1.17 4.46 -32.23
C TYR A 503 -1.71 4.26 -33.65
N GLY A 504 -1.73 5.31 -34.46
CA GLY A 504 -2.31 5.32 -35.78
C GLY A 504 -3.83 5.32 -35.77
N TYR A 505 -4.48 5.72 -34.68
CA TYR A 505 -5.92 5.80 -34.56
C TYR A 505 -6.39 7.23 -34.83
N ASN A 506 -7.39 7.39 -35.69
CA ASN A 506 -8.21 8.61 -35.71
C ASN A 506 -9.32 8.52 -34.66
N ILE A 507 -10.11 9.59 -34.55
CA ILE A 507 -11.21 9.70 -33.61
C ILE A 507 -12.29 8.60 -33.74
N LEU A 508 -12.45 8.01 -34.93
CA LEU A 508 -13.40 6.93 -35.18
C LEU A 508 -13.10 5.69 -34.33
N TYR A 509 -11.82 5.30 -34.24
CA TYR A 509 -11.40 4.15 -33.45
C TYR A 509 -11.74 4.32 -31.97
N TYR A 510 -11.61 5.52 -31.44
CA TYR A 510 -11.95 5.82 -30.05
C TYR A 510 -13.44 5.71 -29.77
N CYS A 511 -14.28 6.15 -30.71
CA CYS A 511 -15.73 5.97 -30.62
C CYS A 511 -16.10 4.48 -30.66
N ILE A 512 -15.44 3.69 -31.51
CA ILE A 512 -15.59 2.23 -31.60
C ILE A 512 -15.22 1.57 -30.26
N PHE A 513 -14.04 1.85 -29.71
CA PHE A 513 -13.59 1.25 -28.45
C PHE A 513 -14.46 1.59 -27.25
N LYS A 514 -15.17 2.73 -27.31
CA LYS A 514 -16.09 3.19 -26.26
C LYS A 514 -17.54 2.77 -26.50
N GLU A 515 -17.82 2.16 -27.64
CA GLU A 515 -19.16 1.86 -28.09
C GLU A 515 -20.08 3.10 -28.17
N ASP A 516 -19.51 4.29 -28.46
CA ASP A 516 -20.26 5.55 -28.57
C ASP A 516 -20.88 5.69 -29.97
N ILE A 517 -21.98 4.96 -30.17
CA ILE A 517 -22.72 4.90 -31.42
C ILE A 517 -23.23 6.29 -31.86
N SER A 518 -23.62 7.14 -30.92
CA SER A 518 -24.13 8.48 -31.23
C SER A 518 -23.04 9.35 -31.86
N THR A 519 -21.86 9.35 -31.25
CA THR A 519 -20.72 10.10 -31.77
C THR A 519 -20.19 9.50 -33.07
N LEU A 520 -20.18 8.17 -33.16
CA LEU A 520 -19.81 7.45 -34.35
C LEU A 520 -20.69 7.80 -35.56
N LYS A 521 -22.03 7.81 -35.39
CA LYS A 521 -23.00 8.20 -36.44
C LYS A 521 -22.69 9.58 -36.99
N ARG A 522 -22.52 10.56 -36.10
CA ARG A 522 -22.26 11.94 -36.49
C ARG A 522 -20.92 12.12 -37.20
N LEU A 523 -19.86 11.45 -36.73
CA LEU A 523 -18.56 11.48 -37.41
C LEU A 523 -18.65 10.92 -38.84
N ILE A 524 -19.44 9.86 -39.04
CA ILE A 524 -19.73 9.30 -40.36
C ILE A 524 -20.46 10.31 -41.23
N ASP A 525 -21.49 10.96 -40.70
CA ASP A 525 -22.26 12.00 -41.40
C ASP A 525 -21.37 13.21 -41.79
N MET A 526 -20.36 13.51 -40.98
CA MET A 526 -19.34 14.54 -41.24
C MET A 526 -18.28 14.12 -42.26
N GLY A 527 -18.35 12.88 -42.76
CA GLY A 527 -17.47 12.40 -43.82
C GLY A 527 -16.12 11.87 -43.34
N ILE A 528 -16.01 11.44 -42.08
CA ILE A 528 -14.80 10.76 -41.60
C ILE A 528 -14.50 9.54 -42.48
N ASN A 529 -13.21 9.29 -42.73
CA ASN A 529 -12.82 8.13 -43.52
C ASN A 529 -12.88 6.86 -42.67
N ILE A 530 -14.00 6.14 -42.82
CA ILE A 530 -14.30 4.87 -42.15
C ILE A 530 -13.41 3.69 -42.57
N ASN A 531 -12.51 3.89 -43.53
CA ASN A 531 -11.58 2.87 -44.01
C ASN A 531 -10.13 3.16 -43.62
N LEU A 532 -9.84 4.28 -42.97
CA LEU A 532 -8.47 4.60 -42.54
C LEU A 532 -7.97 3.52 -41.59
N PRO A 533 -6.89 2.80 -41.94
CA PRO A 533 -6.38 1.73 -41.11
C PRO A 533 -5.41 2.26 -40.06
N SER A 534 -5.31 1.52 -38.95
CA SER A 534 -4.34 1.89 -37.93
C SER A 534 -2.90 1.65 -38.39
N LYS A 535 -2.00 2.55 -38.02
CA LYS A 535 -0.57 2.56 -38.41
C LYS A 535 0.23 1.37 -37.88
N ASN A 536 -0.30 0.60 -36.93
CA ASN A 536 0.44 -0.41 -36.16
C ASN A 536 0.75 -1.73 -36.89
N ASN A 537 0.41 -1.87 -38.17
CA ASN A 537 0.68 -3.12 -38.89
C ASN A 537 0.89 -2.91 -40.39
N SER A 538 1.82 -3.67 -40.98
CA SER A 538 2.12 -3.60 -42.43
C SER A 538 0.96 -4.10 -43.31
N ASN A 539 -0.04 -4.75 -42.72
CA ASN A 539 -1.29 -5.13 -43.36
C ASN A 539 -2.39 -4.08 -43.10
N VAL A 540 -2.42 -3.06 -43.96
CA VAL A 540 -3.43 -1.99 -44.09
C VAL A 540 -4.90 -2.49 -44.01
N LEU A 541 -5.16 -3.78 -44.23
CA LEU A 541 -6.52 -4.36 -44.28
C LEU A 541 -6.92 -5.22 -43.07
N GLU A 542 -6.04 -5.48 -42.09
CA GLU A 542 -6.40 -6.28 -40.88
C GLU A 542 -6.83 -5.42 -39.69
N ASP A 543 -6.50 -4.13 -39.72
CA ASP A 543 -6.76 -3.20 -38.61
C ASP A 543 -7.61 -1.99 -39.03
N SER A 544 -8.44 -2.13 -40.07
CA SER A 544 -9.47 -1.14 -40.39
C SER A 544 -10.56 -1.06 -39.29
N PRO A 545 -11.29 0.05 -39.18
CA PRO A 545 -12.27 0.26 -38.10
C PRO A 545 -13.29 -0.88 -37.97
N ILE A 546 -13.80 -1.35 -39.11
CA ILE A 546 -14.73 -2.47 -39.23
C ILE A 546 -14.11 -3.82 -38.80
N ASN A 547 -12.82 -4.07 -39.05
CA ASN A 547 -12.16 -5.30 -38.57
C ASN A 547 -11.95 -5.26 -37.05
N VAL A 548 -11.57 -4.10 -36.52
CA VAL A 548 -11.47 -3.88 -35.07
C VAL A 548 -12.82 -4.17 -34.43
N GLU A 549 -13.88 -3.61 -34.97
CA GLU A 549 -15.23 -3.83 -34.47
C GLU A 549 -15.65 -5.31 -34.56
N ILE A 550 -15.38 -5.99 -35.67
CA ILE A 550 -15.66 -7.43 -35.80
C ILE A 550 -14.96 -8.26 -34.70
N LYS A 551 -13.75 -7.86 -34.26
CA LYS A 551 -13.06 -8.50 -33.12
C LYS A 551 -13.76 -8.21 -31.78
N LEU A 552 -14.32 -7.00 -31.61
CA LEU A 552 -15.05 -6.57 -30.40
C LEU A 552 -16.47 -7.15 -30.33
N LYS A 553 -17.06 -7.50 -31.49
CA LYS A 553 -18.39 -8.12 -31.65
C LYS A 553 -19.58 -7.21 -31.30
N ASN A 554 -19.46 -5.89 -31.43
CA ASN A 554 -20.63 -4.99 -31.27
C ASN A 554 -21.39 -4.86 -32.60
N THR A 555 -22.48 -5.63 -32.72
CA THR A 555 -23.27 -5.76 -33.95
C THR A 555 -23.89 -4.46 -34.42
N GLU A 556 -24.25 -3.55 -33.52
CA GLU A 556 -24.84 -2.26 -33.87
C GLU A 556 -23.84 -1.37 -34.62
N ILE A 557 -22.60 -1.30 -34.13
CA ILE A 557 -21.54 -0.53 -34.79
C ILE A 557 -21.15 -1.14 -36.13
N ILE A 558 -21.10 -2.48 -36.20
CA ILE A 558 -20.85 -3.19 -37.46
C ILE A 558 -21.91 -2.83 -38.49
N LEU A 559 -23.20 -2.91 -38.10
CA LEU A 559 -24.32 -2.56 -38.97
C LEU A 559 -24.22 -1.10 -39.41
N LEU A 560 -23.88 -0.19 -38.50
CA LEU A 560 -23.68 1.21 -38.82
C LEU A 560 -22.58 1.41 -39.87
N LEU A 561 -21.38 0.86 -39.65
CA LEU A 561 -20.25 1.00 -40.57
C LEU A 561 -20.53 0.37 -41.94
N ILE A 562 -21.15 -0.81 -41.97
CA ILE A 562 -21.49 -1.49 -43.23
C ILE A 562 -22.63 -0.76 -43.95
N SER A 563 -23.56 -0.13 -43.23
CA SER A 563 -24.67 0.61 -43.86
C SER A 563 -24.18 1.78 -44.70
N HIS A 564 -22.99 2.32 -44.42
CA HIS A 564 -22.42 3.43 -45.16
C HIS A 564 -21.83 3.01 -46.53
N ASP A 565 -22.08 3.77 -47.60
CA ASP A 565 -21.77 3.36 -48.98
C ASP A 565 -20.29 3.39 -49.33
N LYS A 566 -19.51 4.19 -48.58
CA LYS A 566 -18.06 4.32 -48.79
C LYS A 566 -17.24 3.22 -48.10
N ILE A 567 -17.87 2.29 -47.37
CA ILE A 567 -17.15 1.24 -46.64
C ILE A 567 -16.46 0.28 -47.62
N GLN A 568 -15.18 0.01 -47.39
CA GLN A 568 -14.40 -0.97 -48.14
C GLN A 568 -14.39 -2.29 -47.38
N LEU A 569 -15.16 -3.25 -47.87
CA LEU A 569 -15.19 -4.60 -47.31
C LEU A 569 -14.03 -5.42 -47.89
N ASN A 570 -13.25 -6.08 -47.04
CA ASN A 570 -12.11 -6.89 -47.49
C ASN A 570 -12.61 -8.16 -48.23
N PRO A 571 -12.14 -8.45 -49.46
CA PRO A 571 -12.48 -9.68 -50.18
C PRO A 571 -12.15 -10.97 -49.41
N LEU A 572 -11.14 -10.95 -48.53
CA LEU A 572 -10.78 -12.08 -47.65
C LEU A 572 -11.89 -12.41 -46.64
N TRP A 573 -12.78 -11.47 -46.33
CA TRP A 573 -13.98 -11.78 -45.54
C TRP A 573 -14.93 -12.68 -46.29
N LYS A 574 -15.05 -12.60 -47.62
CA LYS A 574 -15.82 -13.60 -48.40
C LYS A 574 -15.28 -15.00 -48.15
N LYS A 575 -13.95 -15.13 -48.01
CA LYS A 575 -13.29 -16.42 -47.71
C LYS A 575 -13.52 -16.85 -46.26
N LYS A 576 -13.35 -15.96 -45.27
CA LYS A 576 -13.55 -16.27 -43.84
C LYS A 576 -15.01 -16.48 -43.44
N LEU A 577 -15.95 -15.74 -44.04
CA LEU A 577 -17.41 -15.92 -43.89
C LEU A 577 -17.87 -17.27 -44.47
N ASN A 578 -17.30 -17.68 -45.61
CA ASN A 578 -17.58 -18.99 -46.22
C ASN A 578 -17.09 -20.19 -45.39
N TYR A 579 -16.15 -20.01 -44.46
CA TYR A 579 -15.65 -21.08 -43.59
C TYR A 579 -16.46 -21.28 -42.30
N GLY A 580 -17.61 -20.60 -42.14
CA GLY A 580 -18.68 -21.01 -41.23
C GLY A 580 -18.32 -21.10 -39.74
N ASN A 581 -17.24 -20.47 -39.29
CA ASN A 581 -16.70 -20.71 -37.96
C ASN A 581 -16.51 -19.38 -37.18
N TYR A 582 -17.42 -19.20 -36.21
CA TYR A 582 -17.26 -18.51 -34.92
C TYR A 582 -17.41 -16.99 -34.74
N LEU A 583 -17.65 -16.17 -35.77
CA LEU A 583 -17.70 -14.71 -35.52
C LEU A 583 -19.08 -14.10 -35.20
N PHE A 584 -20.19 -14.59 -35.76
CA PHE A 584 -21.52 -14.04 -35.47
C PHE A 584 -22.55 -15.15 -35.28
N LYS A 585 -23.31 -15.09 -34.18
CA LYS A 585 -24.47 -15.97 -33.92
C LYS A 585 -25.75 -15.48 -34.60
N GLU A 586 -25.74 -14.28 -35.16
CA GLU A 586 -26.93 -13.62 -35.70
C GLU A 586 -26.95 -13.70 -37.23
N ASP A 587 -27.88 -14.50 -37.76
CA ASP A 587 -28.11 -14.69 -39.20
C ASP A 587 -28.36 -13.37 -39.96
N GLN A 588 -28.84 -12.35 -39.27
CA GLN A 588 -29.21 -11.05 -39.86
C GLN A 588 -28.02 -10.28 -40.41
N LEU A 589 -26.86 -10.29 -39.74
CA LEU A 589 -25.67 -9.58 -40.20
C LEU A 589 -25.06 -10.25 -41.45
N LEU A 590 -25.07 -11.59 -41.47
CA LEU A 590 -24.63 -12.37 -42.62
C LEU A 590 -25.53 -12.11 -43.83
N ILE A 591 -26.86 -12.12 -43.64
CA ILE A 591 -27.85 -11.80 -44.68
C ILE A 591 -27.67 -10.37 -45.20
N PHE A 592 -27.40 -9.39 -44.32
CA PHE A 592 -27.18 -7.99 -44.72
C PHE A 592 -25.90 -7.82 -45.55
N LEU A 593 -24.78 -8.44 -45.13
CA LEU A 593 -23.51 -8.45 -45.85
C LEU A 593 -23.60 -9.13 -47.22
N ILE A 594 -24.42 -10.17 -47.35
CA ILE A 594 -24.70 -10.85 -48.61
C ILE A 594 -25.55 -9.97 -49.54
N LYS A 595 -26.48 -9.17 -49.01
CA LYS A 595 -27.37 -8.29 -49.81
C LYS A 595 -26.70 -7.01 -50.34
N LYS A 596 -25.69 -6.49 -49.63
CA LYS A 596 -25.01 -5.23 -50.00
C LYS A 596 -23.89 -5.43 -51.04
N ASN A 597 -23.37 -6.65 -51.18
CA ASN A 597 -22.45 -7.05 -52.26
C ASN A 597 -23.21 -7.62 -53.44
#